data_AF-A0A1Q6U859-F1
#
_entry.id   AF-A0A1Q6U859-F1
#
_cell.length_a   1.000
_cell.length_b   1.000
_cell.length_c   1.000
_cell.angle_alpha   90.00
_cell.angle_beta   90.00
_cell.angle_gamma   90.00
#
_symmetry.space_group_name_H-M   'P 1'
#
loop_
_entity.id
_entity.type
_entity.pdbx_description
1 polymer ?
#
loop_
_entity_poly.entity_id
_entity_poly.type
_entity_poly.pdbx_seq_one_letter_code
_entity_poly.pdbx_strand_id
1 'polypeptide(L)' 'MLERNLTVASVEKRDDKYGIWPEMSTPFSLPCILFGDRKPQRGDSIVIECEGDNIVGALWNGTRILGPARP' A
#
# COMPACT_ATOMS: atom_id res chain seq x y z
N MET A 1 -3.33 14.48 -8.91
CA MET A 1 -3.37 13.27 -8.06
C MET A 1 -3.15 12.06 -8.97
N LEU A 2 -2.19 11.21 -8.66
CA LEU A 2 -1.90 9.99 -9.43
C LEU A 2 -2.36 8.78 -8.61
N GLU A 3 -3.14 7.89 -9.21
CA GLU A 3 -3.53 6.61 -8.61
C GLU A 3 -2.71 5.48 -9.23
N ARG A 4 -2.16 4.59 -8.39
CA ARG A 4 -1.47 3.38 -8.83
C ARG A 4 -2.16 2.15 -8.24
N ASN A 5 -2.63 1.26 -9.11
CA ASN A 5 -3.18 -0.03 -8.73
C ASN A 5 -2.06 -1.07 -8.76
N LEU A 6 -1.86 -1.75 -7.63
CA LEU A 6 -0.72 -2.65 -7.41
C LEU A 6 -1.20 -4.01 -6.92
N THR A 7 -0.83 -5.06 -7.63
CA THR A 7 -0.98 -6.43 -7.12
C THR A 7 0.27 -6.81 -6.34
N VAL A 8 0.11 -7.19 -5.08
CA VAL A 8 1.22 -7.58 -4.21
C VAL A 8 1.83 -8.89 -4.70
N ALA A 9 3.11 -8.85 -5.08
CA ALA A 9 3.89 -10.03 -5.44
C ALA A 9 4.63 -10.61 -4.23
N SER A 10 5.25 -9.73 -3.43
CA SER A 10 5.99 -10.08 -2.22
C SER A 10 5.87 -8.97 -1.17
N VAL A 11 6.00 -9.36 0.10
CA VAL A 11 5.99 -8.45 1.24
C VAL A 11 7.18 -8.75 2.12
N GLU A 12 8.08 -7.78 2.24
CA GLU A 12 9.21 -7.82 3.16
C GLU A 12 8.90 -6.96 4.38
N LYS A 13 9.20 -7.43 5.59
CA LYS A 13 9.12 -6.61 6.79
C LYS A 13 10.52 -6.18 7.18
N ARG A 14 10.74 -4.87 7.28
CA ARG A 14 11.96 -4.31 7.86
C ARG A 14 11.55 -3.31 8.92
N ASP A 15 11.95 -3.58 10.15
CA ASP A 15 11.57 -2.80 11.33
C ASP A 15 10.04 -2.64 11.45
N ASP A 16 9.55 -1.41 11.42
CA ASP A 16 8.15 -1.01 11.51
C ASP A 16 7.48 -0.79 10.15
N LYS A 17 8.11 -1.23 9.05
CA LYS A 17 7.61 -1.02 7.68
C LYS A 17 7.47 -2.34 6.92
N TYR A 18 6.42 -2.42 6.12
CA TYR A 18 6.28 -3.42 5.06
C TYR A 18 6.74 -2.80 3.73
N GLY A 19 7.79 -3.38 3.17
CA GLY A 19 8.18 -3.20 1.77
C GLY A 19 7.26 -4.03 0.89
N ILE A 20 6.42 -3.35 0.11
CA ILE A 20 5.44 -3.97 -0.78
C ILE A 20 6.04 -3.95 -2.17
N TRP A 21 6.27 -5.16 -2.69
CA TRP A 21 6.84 -5.39 -4.01
C TRP A 21 5.72 -5.82 -4.96
N PRO A 22 5.30 -4.95 -5.88
CA PRO A 22 4.33 -5.31 -6.91
C PRO A 22 5.00 -6.00 -8.12
N GLU A 23 4.23 -6.74 -8.90
CA GLU A 23 4.78 -7.53 -10.03
C GLU A 23 5.39 -6.69 -11.16
N MET A 24 4.89 -5.47 -11.40
CA MET A 24 5.29 -4.64 -12.55
C MET A 24 5.55 -3.16 -12.19
N SER A 25 5.96 -2.86 -10.96
CA SER A 25 6.21 -1.47 -10.53
C SER A 25 7.37 -1.36 -9.54
N THR A 26 7.91 -0.15 -9.41
CA THR A 26 8.88 0.19 -8.36
C THR A 26 8.29 -0.15 -6.99
N PRO A 27 9.07 -0.76 -6.08
CA PRO A 27 8.61 -1.10 -4.73
C PRO A 27 8.19 0.14 -3.94
N PHE A 28 7.24 -0.05 -3.03
CA PHE A 28 6.74 1.00 -2.14
C PHE A 28 6.89 0.55 -0.69
N SER A 29 7.25 1.46 0.20
CA SER A 29 7.30 1.19 1.63
C SER A 29 6.08 1.80 2.31
N LEU A 30 5.28 0.97 2.98
CA LEU A 30 4.17 1.41 3.82
C LEU A 30 4.42 1.05 5.29
N PRO A 31 4.12 1.94 6.24
CA PRO A 31 4.20 1.63 7.67
C PRO A 31 3.33 0.41 8.04
N CYS A 32 3.87 -0.50 8.86
CA CYS A 32 3.15 -1.69 9.31
C CYS A 32 1.84 -1.35 10.02
N ILE A 33 1.80 -0.22 10.75
CA ILE A 33 0.64 0.21 11.53
C ILE A 33 -0.61 0.42 10.66
N LEU A 34 -0.46 0.71 9.37
CA LEU A 34 -1.59 0.88 8.45
C LEU A 34 -2.38 -0.41 8.21
N PHE A 35 -1.76 -1.56 8.42
CA PHE A 35 -2.39 -2.87 8.23
C PHE A 35 -2.94 -3.45 9.54
N GLY A 36 -2.75 -2.75 10.67
CA GLY A 36 -3.14 -3.22 12.00
C GLY A 36 -2.52 -4.57 12.34
N ASP A 37 -3.34 -5.51 12.80
CA ASP A 37 -2.91 -6.88 13.12
C ASP A 37 -2.75 -7.77 11.88
N ARG A 38 -3.11 -7.27 10.70
CA ARG A 38 -3.10 -8.05 9.47
C ARG A 38 -1.84 -7.77 8.67
N LYS A 39 -1.29 -8.81 8.03
CA LYS A 39 -0.13 -8.68 7.13
C LYS A 39 -0.63 -8.77 5.69
N PRO A 40 -0.27 -7.83 4.79
CA PRO A 40 -0.57 -7.97 3.37
C PRO A 40 0.09 -9.23 2.80
N GLN A 41 -0.62 -9.91 1.92
CA GLN A 41 -0.24 -11.19 1.33
C GLN A 41 -0.11 -11.08 -0.18
N ARG A 42 0.58 -12.06 -0.78
CA ARG A 42 0.65 -12.17 -2.23
C ARG A 42 -0.76 -12.32 -2.81
N GLY A 43 -1.05 -11.54 -3.85
CA GLY A 43 -2.37 -11.50 -4.49
C GLY A 43 -3.30 -10.42 -3.94
N ASP A 44 -2.96 -9.79 -2.82
CA ASP A 44 -3.69 -8.61 -2.36
C ASP A 44 -3.57 -7.46 -3.36
N SER A 45 -4.63 -6.67 -3.47
CA SER A 45 -4.65 -5.44 -4.25
C SER A 45 -4.43 -4.25 -3.34
N ILE A 46 -3.45 -3.41 -3.67
CA ILE A 46 -3.18 -2.16 -2.98
C ILE A 46 -3.24 -1.02 -3.97
N VAL A 47 -4.08 -0.05 -3.66
CA VAL A 47 -4.20 1.19 -4.45
C VAL A 47 -3.50 2.29 -3.67
N ILE A 48 -2.51 2.93 -4.27
CA ILE A 48 -1.79 4.05 -3.67
C ILE A 48 -2.20 5.34 -4.38
N GLU A 49 -2.56 6.35 -3.59
CA GLU A 49 -2.81 7.70 -4.05
C GLU A 49 -1.60 8.57 -3.72
N CYS A 50 -1.01 9.16 -4.77
CA CYS A 50 0.14 10.05 -4.63
C CYS A 50 -0.21 11.49 -5.03
N GLU A 51 0.34 12.43 -4.28
CA GLU A 51 0.42 13.85 -4.62
C GLU A 51 1.90 14.26 -4.70
N GLY A 52 2.39 14.40 -5.92
CA GLY A 52 3.84 14.44 -6.16
C GLY A 52 4.51 13.14 -5.72
N ASP A 53 5.55 13.26 -4.89
CA ASP A 53 6.27 12.12 -4.30
C ASP A 53 5.66 11.64 -2.97
N ASN A 54 4.61 12.31 -2.48
CA ASN A 54 3.99 11.99 -1.20
C ASN A 54 2.82 11.01 -1.38
N ILE A 55 2.76 9.99 -0.53
CA ILE A 55 1.61 9.10 -0.41
C ILE A 55 0.56 9.79 0.46
N VAL A 56 -0.59 10.12 -0.12
CA VAL A 56 -1.70 10.82 0.56
C VAL A 56 -2.88 9.90 0.87
N GLY A 57 -2.90 8.70 0.28
CA GLY A 57 -3.92 7.70 0.55
C GLY A 57 -3.52 6.30 0.12
N ALA A 58 -4.16 5.30 0.74
CA ALA A 58 -4.01 3.91 0.34
C ALA A 58 -5.29 3.11 0.60
N LEU A 59 -5.61 2.21 -0.33
CA LEU A 59 -6.64 1.19 -0.17
C LEU A 59 -5.99 -0.18 -0.24
N TRP A 60 -6.44 -1.09 0.62
CA TRP A 60 -6.05 -2.50 0.61
C TRP A 60 -7.29 -3.36 0.41
N ASN A 61 -7.32 -4.15 -0.65
CA ASN A 61 -8.47 -4.95 -1.08
C ASN A 61 -9.78 -4.13 -1.10
N GLY A 62 -9.70 -2.89 -1.60
CA GLY A 62 -10.83 -1.94 -1.66
C GLY A 62 -11.15 -1.24 -0.33
N THR A 63 -10.47 -1.57 0.77
CA THR A 63 -10.67 -0.95 2.08
C THR A 63 -9.65 0.16 2.30
N ARG A 64 -10.09 1.38 2.66
CA ARG A 64 -9.20 2.51 2.98
C ARG A 64 -8.36 2.20 4.22
N ILE A 65 -7.03 2.26 4.10
CA ILE A 65 -6.08 2.06 5.21
C ILE A 65 -5.23 3.29 5.51
N LEU A 66 -5.22 4.29 4.63
CA LEU A 66 -4.53 5.56 4.82
C LEU A 66 -5.30 6.69 4.12
N GLY A 67 -5.33 7.86 4.74
CA GLY A 67 -5.95 9.07 4.21
C GLY A 67 -7.45 9.17 4.49
N PRO A 68 -8.10 10.30 4.19
CA PRO A 68 -9.52 10.53 4.48
C PRO A 68 -10.41 9.53 3.75
N ALA A 69 -11.57 9.19 4.33
CA ALA A 69 -12.58 8.38 3.64
C ALA A 69 -12.98 9.12 2.34
N ARG A 70 -12.99 8.40 1.20
CA ARG A 70 -13.56 8.99 -0.03
C ARG A 70 -15.06 9.23 0.22
N PRO A 71 -15.61 10.39 -0.14
CA PRO A 71 -17.04 10.65 -0.09
C PRO A 71 -17.83 9.73 -1.03
#